data_AF-A0A3Q7JAM5-F1
#
_entry.id   AF-A0A3Q7JAM5-F1
#
_cell.length_a   1.000
_cell.length_b   1.000
_cell.length_c   1.000
_cell.angle_alpha   90.00
_cell.angle_beta   90.00
_cell.angle_gamma   90.00
#
_symmetry.space_group_name_H-M   'P 1'
#
loop_
_entity.id
_entity.type
_entity.pdbx_description
1 polymer ?
#
loop_
_entity_poly.entity_id
_entity_poly.type
_entity_poly.pdbx_seq_one_letter_code
_entity_poly.pdbx_strand_id
1 'polypeptide(L)'
;MLDQGGFGYVNKGYLKESNCYIVVRRISRESKQEIKEYESEVRIISRLRYKHFVQLIGWCHQKRELLLLYELIPNGVLYYQIFKG
;
A
#
# COMPACT_ATOMS: atom_id res chain seq x y z
N MET A 1 12.10 6.14 5.60
CA MET A 1 10.90 6.94 5.28
C MET A 1 10.82 7.03 3.77
N LEU A 2 9.94 6.24 3.16
CA LEU A 2 9.73 6.26 1.71
C LEU A 2 8.50 7.12 1.45
N ASP A 3 8.73 8.41 1.29
CA ASP A 3 7.78 9.41 0.80
C ASP A 3 6.54 9.72 1.69
N GLN A 4 6.14 10.99 1.70
CA GLN A 4 4.93 11.53 2.35
C GLN A 4 3.94 12.05 1.28
N GLY A 5 3.84 11.37 0.14
CA GLY A 5 2.78 11.66 -0.82
C GLY A 5 1.37 11.40 -0.22
N GLY A 6 0.32 11.51 -1.04
CA GLY A 6 -1.08 11.22 -0.67
C GLY A 6 -1.36 9.79 -0.18
N PHE A 7 -0.31 8.99 0.02
CA PHE A 7 -0.33 7.63 0.55
C PHE A 7 -0.10 7.54 2.07
N GLY A 8 0.27 8.63 2.76
CA GLY A 8 0.55 8.57 4.20
C GLY A 8 1.86 7.85 4.53
N TYR A 9 2.03 7.36 5.76
CA TYR A 9 3.30 6.77 6.20
C TYR A 9 3.54 5.38 5.58
N VAL A 10 4.62 5.26 4.81
CA VAL A 10 5.00 4.03 4.11
C VAL A 10 6.29 3.44 4.67
N ASN A 11 6.23 2.18 5.11
CA ASN A 11 7.36 1.41 5.61
C ASN A 11 7.63 0.19 4.72
N LYS A 12 8.91 -0.13 4.49
CA LYS A 12 9.31 -1.37 3.82
C LYS A 12 9.44 -2.50 4.84
N GLY A 13 8.97 -3.68 4.50
CA GLY A 13 9.08 -4.90 5.31
C GLY A 13 9.49 -6.11 4.48
N TYR A 14 9.75 -7.23 5.15
CA TYR A 14 9.98 -8.54 4.52
C TYR A 14 9.06 -9.57 5.16
N LEU A 15 8.25 -10.24 4.34
CA LEU A 15 7.31 -11.25 4.78
C LEU A 15 7.93 -12.63 4.57
N LYS A 16 8.37 -13.26 5.67
CA LYS A 16 9.07 -14.56 5.63
C LYS A 16 8.19 -15.68 5.07
N GLU A 17 6.91 -15.70 5.42
CA GLU A 17 5.94 -16.73 4.98
C GLU A 17 5.76 -16.77 3.47
N SER A 18 5.86 -15.61 2.82
CA SER A 18 5.69 -15.46 1.36
C SER A 18 7.01 -15.22 0.62
N ASN A 19 8.13 -15.19 1.35
CA ASN A 19 9.48 -14.90 0.84
C ASN A 19 9.54 -13.65 -0.05
N CYS A 20 8.86 -12.57 0.33
CA CYS A 20 8.75 -11.35 -0.49
C CYS A 20 8.95 -10.07 0.31
N TYR A 21 9.39 -9.01 -0.37
CA TYR A 21 9.42 -7.66 0.18
C TYR A 21 8.03 -7.02 0.08
N ILE A 22 7.66 -6.30 1.12
CA ILE A 22 6.36 -5.63 1.20
C ILE A 22 6.51 -4.14 1.50
N VAL A 23 5.47 -3.42 1.15
CA VAL A 23 5.25 -2.03 1.49
C VAL A 23 4.02 -1.94 2.38
N VAL A 24 4.19 -1.40 3.59
CA VAL A 24 3.12 -1.19 4.56
C VAL A 24 2.73 0.27 4.53
N ARG A 25 1.51 0.55 4.06
CA ARG A 25 0.88 1.86 4.10
C ARG A 25 -0.02 1.94 5.32
N ARG A 26 0.24 2.91 6.20
CA ARG A 26 -0.59 3.19 7.37
C ARG A 26 -1.52 4.35 7.08
N ILE A 27 -2.82 4.11 7.22
CA ILE A 27 -3.86 5.11 6.95
C ILE A 27 -4.14 5.89 8.23
N SER A 28 -4.14 7.22 8.14
CA SER A 28 -4.58 8.08 9.24
C SER A 28 -6.08 7.91 9.46
N ARG A 29 -6.50 8.03 10.72
CA ARG A 29 -7.93 8.03 11.09
C ARG A 29 -8.44 9.42 11.40
N GLU A 30 -7.66 10.45 11.06
CA GLU A 30 -7.99 11.85 11.35
C GLU A 30 -9.16 12.34 10.51
N SER A 31 -9.33 11.82 9.28
CA SER A 31 -10.44 12.17 8.42
C SER A 31 -11.35 10.97 8.10
N LYS A 32 -12.66 11.24 7.97
CA LYS A 32 -13.62 10.27 7.44
C LYS A 32 -13.33 9.90 5.99
N GLN A 33 -12.66 10.78 5.25
CA GLN A 33 -12.34 10.59 3.84
C GLN A 33 -11.28 9.49 3.68
N GLU A 34 -10.20 9.53 4.45
CA GLU A 34 -9.15 8.50 4.41
C GLU A 34 -9.68 7.11 4.78
N ILE A 35 -10.63 7.01 5.72
CA ILE A 35 -11.29 5.74 6.07
C ILE A 35 -12.11 5.23 4.88
N LYS A 36 -12.86 6.09 4.18
CA LYS A 36 -13.60 5.70 2.97
C LYS A 36 -12.68 5.26 1.84
N GLU A 37 -11.54 5.92 1.69
CA GLU A 37 -10.52 5.56 0.70
C GLU A 37 -9.91 4.21 1.01
N TYR A 38 -9.58 3.94 2.29
CA TYR A 38 -9.15 2.62 2.74
C TYR A 38 -10.19 1.54 2.41
N GLU A 39 -11.46 1.74 2.75
CA GLU A 39 -12.52 0.75 2.48
C GLU A 39 -12.70 0.50 0.98
N SER A 40 -12.67 1.57 0.18
CA SER A 40 -12.75 1.48 -1.27
C SER A 40 -11.56 0.73 -1.85
N GLU A 41 -10.35 1.02 -1.38
CA GLU A 41 -9.12 0.40 -1.83
C GLU A 41 -9.08 -1.09 -1.50
N VAL A 42 -9.45 -1.48 -0.27
CA VAL A 42 -9.63 -2.89 0.11
C VAL A 42 -10.66 -3.56 -0.79
N ARG A 43 -11.82 -2.94 -1.03
CA ARG A 43 -12.90 -3.52 -1.83
C ARG A 43 -12.51 -3.73 -3.29
N ILE A 44 -11.78 -2.78 -3.88
CA ILE A 44 -11.41 -2.80 -5.30
C ILE A 44 -10.17 -3.67 -5.51
N ILE A 45 -9.06 -3.37 -4.81
CA ILE A 45 -7.76 -4.00 -5.08
C ILE A 45 -7.74 -5.47 -4.65
N SER A 46 -8.47 -5.86 -3.59
CA SER A 46 -8.56 -7.29 -3.22
C SER A 46 -9.11 -8.19 -4.32
N ARG A 47 -9.85 -7.61 -5.28
CA ARG A 47 -10.45 -8.32 -6.43
C ARG A 47 -9.58 -8.23 -7.69
N LEU A 48 -8.55 -7.41 -7.70
CA LEU A 48 -7.65 -7.21 -8.82
C LEU A 48 -6.40 -8.07 -8.63
N ARG A 49 -6.35 -9.22 -9.30
CA ARG A 49 -5.15 -10.05 -9.42
C ARG A 49 -4.69 -10.06 -10.86
N TYR A 50 -3.81 -9.13 -11.21
CA TYR A 50 -3.28 -9.04 -12.56
C TYR A 50 -1.82 -8.59 -12.51
N LYS A 51 -0.98 -9.16 -13.38
CA LYS A 51 0.50 -9.05 -13.37
C LYS A 51 1.05 -7.61 -13.44
N HIS A 52 0.23 -6.65 -13.85
CA HIS A 52 0.65 -5.25 -14.06
C HIS A 52 0.15 -4.28 -12.99
N PHE A 53 -0.55 -4.76 -11.96
CA PHE A 53 -1.05 -3.93 -10.87
C PHE A 53 -0.34 -4.28 -9.57
N VAL A 54 -0.19 -3.27 -8.70
CA VAL A 54 0.33 -3.47 -7.34
C VAL A 54 -0.58 -4.48 -6.64
N GLN A 55 0.00 -5.60 -6.21
CA GLN A 55 -0.74 -6.65 -5.56
C GLN A 55 -0.91 -6.32 -4.06
N LEU A 56 -2.16 -6.25 -3.61
CA LEU A 56 -2.47 -6.23 -2.18
C LEU A 56 -2.23 -7.64 -1.60
N ILE A 57 -1.20 -7.77 -0.79
CA ILE A 57 -0.85 -9.01 -0.08
C ILE A 57 -1.80 -9.22 1.10
N GLY A 58 -2.18 -8.13 1.77
CA GLY A 58 -3.10 -8.19 2.90
C GLY A 58 -3.50 -6.82 3.41
N TRP A 59 -4.39 -6.82 4.38
CA TRP A 59 -4.86 -5.62 5.05
C TRP A 59 -5.13 -5.91 6.52
N CYS A 60 -5.09 -4.86 7.35
CA CYS A 60 -5.42 -4.95 8.77
C CYS A 60 -6.43 -3.86 9.14
N HIS A 61 -7.58 -4.29 9.64
CA HIS A 61 -8.57 -3.43 10.28
C HIS A 61 -8.72 -3.87 11.73
N GLN A 62 -7.92 -3.31 12.64
CA GLN A 62 -8.04 -3.62 14.06
C GLN A 62 -7.75 -2.41 14.95
N LYS A 63 -8.50 -2.32 16.05
CA LYS A 63 -8.35 -1.28 17.10
C LYS A 63 -8.30 0.13 16.50
N ARG A 64 -7.10 0.71 16.38
CA ARG A 64 -6.79 2.07 15.91
C ARG A 64 -5.89 2.08 14.67
N GLU A 65 -5.64 0.92 14.09
CA GLU A 65 -4.76 0.75 12.93
C GLU A 65 -5.58 0.41 11.69
N LEU A 66 -5.25 1.06 10.58
CA LEU A 66 -5.70 0.70 9.24
C LEU A 66 -4.43 0.56 8.40
N LEU A 67 -4.11 -0.67 8.02
CA LEU A 67 -2.89 -0.98 7.28
C LEU A 67 -3.22 -1.67 5.98
N LEU A 68 -2.49 -1.29 4.93
CA LEU A 68 -2.49 -1.96 3.63
C LEU A 68 -1.09 -2.48 3.36
N LEU A 69 -0.99 -3.76 3.02
CA LEU A 69 0.27 -4.44 2.75
C LEU A 69 0.32 -4.78 1.27
N TYR A 70 1.24 -4.17 0.56
CA TYR A 70 1.44 -4.40 -0.87
C TYR A 70 2.74 -5.15 -1.11
N GLU A 71 2.79 -5.88 -2.20
CA GLU A 71 4.06 -6.38 -2.72
C GLU A 71 4.93 -5.20 -3.16
N LEU A 72 6.21 -5.23 -2.77
CA LEU A 72 7.16 -4.22 -3.24
C LEU A 72 7.47 -4.47 -4.72
N ILE A 73 7.07 -3.54 -5.58
CA ILE A 73 7.43 -3.57 -6.99
C ILE A 73 8.89 -3.08 -7.13
N PRO A 74 9.81 -3.92 -7.65
CA PRO A 74 11.25 -3.61 -7.69
C PRO A 74 11.60 -2.43 -8.59
N ASN A 75 10.77 -2.09 -9.57
CA ASN A 75 10.99 -0.97 -10.50
C ASN A 75 10.39 0.37 -10.03
N GLY A 76 9.75 0.39 -8.85
CA GLY A 76 9.08 1.58 -8.33
C GLY A 76 7.87 2.02 -9.16
N VAL A 77 7.23 3.10 -8.72
CA VAL A 77 6.14 3.77 -9.45
C VAL A 77 6.69 4.47 -10.70
N LEU A 78 5.97 4.36 -11.81
CA LEU A 78 6.32 4.96 -13.11
C LEU A 78 6.68 6.46 -13.00
N TYR A 79 6.03 7.19 -12.08
CA TYR A 79 6.33 8.58 -11.78
C TYR A 79 7.83 8.83 -11.51
N TYR A 80 8.48 7.95 -10.75
CA TYR A 80 9.91 8.09 -10.43
C TYR A 80 10.83 7.71 -11.60
N GLN A 81 10.32 6.98 -12.58
CA GLN A 81 11.07 6.62 -13.79
C GLN A 81 10.95 7.69 -14.87
N ILE A 82 9.81 8.40 -14.93
CA ILE A 82 9.56 9.44 -15.94
C ILE A 82 10.08 10.82 -15.50
N PHE A 83 9.95 11.18 -14.22
CA PHE A 83 10.30 12.52 -13.73
C PHE A 83 11.70 12.62 -13.08
N LYS A 84 12.54 11.59 -13.24
CA LYS A 84 13.99 11.63 -12.96
C LYS A 84 14.79 12.09 -14.20
N GLY A 85 14.28 13.10 -14.90
CA GLY A 85 14.99 13.84 -15.94
C GLY A 85 15.52 15.15 -15.37
#